data_AF-A0A6P4DM45-F1
#
_entry.id   AF-A0A6P4DM45-F1
#
_cell.length_a   1.000
_cell.length_b   1.000
_cell.length_c   1.000
_cell.angle_alpha   90.00
_cell.angle_beta   90.00
_cell.angle_gamma   90.00
#
_symmetry.space_group_name_H-M   'P 1'
#
loop_
_entity.id
_entity.type
_entity.pdbx_description
1 polymer ?
#
loop_
_entity_poly.entity_id
_entity_poly.type
_entity_poly.pdbx_seq_one_letter_code
_entity_poly.pdbx_strand_id
1 'polypeptide(L)'
;MKCSIPETFWGLTTEDKDAKQFLNDVENLFAKNEKAEASSLLSKLVSMGYKGKGNIREYIMRISHLASKLKALKLELSEDLLVHFILISLPAHFMQFKVSYNTLKDTWSLNELISQCVQEEERLQ
;
A
#
# COMPACT_ATOMS: atom_id res chain seq x y z
N MET A 1 29.63 4.97 21.09
CA MET A 1 28.16 4.96 21.19
C MET A 1 27.76 4.00 22.29
N LYS A 2 27.03 4.44 23.31
CA LYS A 2 26.44 3.54 24.32
C LYS A 2 25.10 3.07 23.78
N CYS A 3 24.95 1.76 23.53
CA CYS A 3 23.66 1.17 23.21
C CYS A 3 22.88 1.01 24.51
N SER A 4 21.99 1.96 24.81
CA SER A 4 21.03 1.84 25.91
C SER A 4 19.87 0.95 25.47
N ILE A 5 19.53 -0.05 26.29
CA ILE A 5 18.38 -0.91 26.06
C ILE A 5 17.10 -0.06 26.25
N PRO A 6 16.18 -0.01 25.26
CA PRO A 6 14.95 0.77 25.36
C PRO A 6 14.11 0.37 26.60
N GLU A 7 13.51 1.34 27.28
CA GLU A 7 12.73 1.14 28.53
C GLU A 7 11.62 0.09 28.38
N THR A 8 11.09 -0.10 27.18
CA THR A 8 10.09 -1.11 26.84
C THR A 8 10.53 -2.55 27.16
N PHE A 9 11.84 -2.82 27.22
CA PHE A 9 12.38 -4.12 27.57
C PHE A 9 12.56 -4.34 29.08
N TRP A 10 12.51 -3.28 29.89
CA TRP A 10 12.75 -3.37 31.34
C TRP A 10 11.57 -4.04 32.07
N GLY A 11 10.37 -4.06 31.47
CA GLY A 11 9.22 -4.81 31.97
C GLY A 11 9.26 -6.32 31.67
N LEU A 12 10.18 -6.78 30.82
CA LEU A 12 10.37 -8.20 30.52
C LEU A 12 11.33 -8.88 31.48
N THR A 13 12.24 -8.11 32.08
CA THR A 13 13.23 -8.56 33.05
C THR A 13 12.62 -8.59 34.45
N THR A 14 11.59 -9.42 34.66
CA THR A 14 11.23 -9.85 36.02
C THR A 14 12.21 -10.95 36.42
N GLU A 15 12.78 -10.86 37.62
CA GLU A 15 13.91 -11.68 38.11
C GLU A 15 13.64 -13.20 38.15
N ASP A 16 12.40 -13.65 37.90
CA ASP A 16 11.95 -15.04 37.96
C ASP A 16 11.44 -15.64 36.63
N LYS A 17 11.73 -15.04 35.47
CA LYS A 17 11.33 -15.62 34.17
C LYS A 17 12.37 -16.61 33.63
N ASP A 18 11.91 -17.84 33.39
CA ASP A 18 12.66 -18.85 32.65
C ASP A 18 13.17 -18.28 31.31
N ALA A 19 14.39 -18.66 30.90
CA ALA A 19 15.03 -18.12 29.70
C ALA A 19 14.17 -18.33 28.43
N LYS A 20 13.41 -19.43 28.39
CA LYS A 20 12.47 -19.71 27.30
C LYS A 20 11.31 -18.71 27.28
N GLN A 21 10.79 -18.33 28.45
CA GLN A 21 9.72 -17.34 28.56
C GLN A 21 10.19 -15.96 28.11
N PHE A 22 11.41 -15.56 28.48
CA PHE A 22 12.00 -14.31 28.02
C PHE A 22 12.16 -14.28 26.48
N LEU A 23 12.69 -15.35 25.88
CA LEU A 23 12.82 -15.44 24.42
C LEU A 23 11.45 -15.39 23.73
N ASN A 24 10.43 -16.03 24.29
CA ASN A 24 9.08 -15.99 23.77
C ASN A 24 8.46 -14.59 23.89
N ASP A 25 8.71 -13.87 24.99
CA ASP A 25 8.26 -12.49 25.17
C ASP A 25 8.95 -11.52 24.19
N VAL A 26 10.25 -11.72 23.94
CA VAL A 26 11.00 -10.98 22.90
C VAL A 26 10.47 -11.31 21.52
N GLU A 27 10.26 -12.59 21.21
CA GLU A 27 9.66 -13.02 19.94
C GLU A 27 8.28 -12.41 19.75
N ASN A 28 7.44 -12.33 20.78
CA ASN A 28 6.13 -11.68 20.73
C ASN A 28 6.19 -10.15 20.53
N LEU A 29 7.23 -9.48 21.03
CA LEU A 29 7.45 -8.05 20.80
C LEU A 29 7.90 -7.74 19.38
N PHE A 30 8.70 -8.63 18.79
CA PHE A 30 9.18 -8.52 17.41
C PHE A 30 8.31 -9.30 16.41
N ALA A 31 7.32 -10.03 16.89
CA ALA A 31 6.35 -10.72 16.07
C ALA A 31 5.70 -9.67 15.18
N LYS A 32 5.74 -9.91 13.86
CA LYS A 32 5.15 -9.02 12.89
C LYS A 32 3.69 -8.77 13.28
N ASN A 33 3.40 -7.55 13.71
CA ASN A 33 2.06 -7.15 14.00
C ASN A 33 1.35 -6.93 12.66
N GLU A 34 0.61 -7.95 12.20
CA GLU A 34 -0.13 -7.93 10.93
C GLU A 34 -1.02 -6.68 10.80
N LYS A 35 -1.62 -6.21 11.91
CA LYS A 35 -2.43 -4.99 11.92
C LYS A 35 -1.58 -3.75 11.68
N ALA A 36 -0.43 -3.63 12.32
CA ALA A 36 0.50 -2.52 12.12
C ALA A 36 1.09 -2.53 10.70
N GLU A 37 1.40 -3.72 10.16
CA GLU A 37 1.86 -3.88 8.78
C GLU A 37 0.77 -3.47 7.78
N ALA A 38 -0.46 -3.93 8.00
CA ALA A 38 -1.63 -3.53 7.21
C ALA A 38 -1.85 -2.01 7.23
N SER A 39 -1.84 -1.38 8.41
CA SER A 39 -1.96 0.08 8.54
C SER A 39 -0.83 0.82 7.83
N SER A 40 0.41 0.32 7.91
CA SER A 40 1.56 0.89 7.19
C SER A 40 1.40 0.77 5.66
N LEU A 41 0.95 -0.38 5.17
CA LEU A 41 0.70 -0.61 3.74
C LEU A 41 -0.45 0.27 3.23
N LEU A 42 -1.56 0.39 3.96
CA LEU A 42 -2.67 1.28 3.62
C LEU A 42 -2.23 2.75 3.60
N SER A 43 -1.44 3.18 4.58
CA SER A 43 -0.89 4.54 4.61
C SER A 43 -0.02 4.82 3.38
N LYS A 44 0.83 3.87 2.99
CA LYS A 44 1.63 3.96 1.76
C LYS A 44 0.76 3.99 0.52
N LEU A 45 -0.28 3.15 0.44
CA LEU A 45 -1.20 3.11 -0.68
C LEU A 45 -1.87 4.48 -0.88
N VAL A 46 -2.48 5.04 0.18
CA VAL A 46 -3.22 6.32 0.14
C VAL A 46 -2.31 7.53 -0.10
N SER A 47 -1.08 7.50 0.41
CA SER A 47 -0.11 8.60 0.20
C SER A 47 0.61 8.55 -1.14
N MET A 48 0.58 7.39 -1.82
CA MET A 48 1.20 7.21 -3.12
C MET A 48 0.30 7.84 -4.20
N GLY A 49 0.58 9.09 -4.56
CA GLY A 49 -0.05 9.78 -5.68
C GLY A 49 0.86 9.84 -6.91
N TYR A 50 0.27 9.77 -8.11
CA TYR A 50 1.02 9.96 -9.35
C TYR A 50 1.36 11.44 -9.55
N LYS A 51 2.65 11.77 -9.72
CA LYS A 51 3.12 13.17 -9.82
C LYS A 51 2.98 13.77 -11.22
N GLY A 52 2.45 13.03 -12.19
CA GLY A 52 2.29 13.52 -13.57
C GLY A 52 3.58 13.59 -14.39
N LYS A 53 4.70 13.13 -13.81
CA LYS A 53 6.00 13.02 -14.48
C LYS A 53 6.57 11.66 -14.10
N GLY A 54 6.85 10.83 -15.09
CA GLY A 54 7.34 9.47 -14.90
C GLY A 54 6.62 8.49 -15.82
N ASN A 55 6.65 7.21 -15.45
CA ASN A 55 6.00 6.13 -16.18
C ASN A 55 4.73 5.72 -15.41
N ILE A 56 3.54 6.02 -15.96
CA ILE A 56 2.26 5.73 -15.29
C ILE A 56 2.05 4.22 -15.07
N ARG A 57 2.58 3.38 -15.96
CA ARG A 57 2.52 1.92 -15.82
C ARG A 57 3.29 1.43 -14.60
N GLU A 58 4.48 1.99 -14.35
CA GLU A 58 5.27 1.69 -13.16
C GLU A 58 4.52 2.11 -11.89
N TYR A 59 3.88 3.28 -11.91
CA TYR A 59 3.04 3.74 -10.81
C TYR A 59 1.91 2.75 -10.50
N ILE A 60 1.15 2.34 -11.51
CA ILE A 60 0.05 1.38 -11.35
C ILE A 60 0.57 0.03 -10.83
N MET A 61 1.69 -0.46 -11.36
CA MET A 61 2.32 -1.69 -10.86
C MET A 61 2.69 -1.63 -9.38
N ARG A 62 3.19 -0.49 -8.89
CA ARG A 62 3.48 -0.29 -7.46
C ARG A 62 2.20 -0.31 -6.62
N ILE A 63 1.11 0.29 -7.10
CA ILE A 63 -0.20 0.23 -6.45
C ILE A 63 -0.72 -1.22 -6.38
N SER A 64 -0.67 -1.98 -7.48
CA SER A 64 -1.07 -3.38 -7.51
C SER A 64 -0.24 -4.27 -6.57
N HIS A 65 1.07 -3.99 -6.45
CA HIS A 65 1.95 -4.68 -5.50
C HIS A 65 1.59 -4.41 -4.04
N LEU A 66 1.17 -3.19 -3.70
CA LEU A 66 0.68 -2.89 -2.36
C LEU A 66 -0.65 -3.61 -2.08
N ALA A 67 -1.56 -3.62 -3.05
CA ALA A 67 -2.83 -4.34 -2.94
C ALA A 67 -2.63 -5.86 -2.75
N SER A 68 -1.68 -6.48 -3.44
CA SER A 68 -1.39 -7.91 -3.29
C SER A 68 -0.83 -8.25 -1.90
N LYS A 69 -0.01 -7.37 -1.32
CA LYS A 69 0.45 -7.51 0.07
C LYS A 69 -0.67 -7.37 1.08
N LEU A 70 -1.59 -6.42 0.87
CA LEU A 70 -2.78 -6.26 1.72
C LEU A 70 -3.68 -7.51 1.64
N LYS A 71 -3.85 -8.09 0.44
CA LYS A 71 -4.57 -9.36 0.26
C LYS A 71 -3.93 -10.51 1.05
N ALA A 72 -2.60 -10.60 1.10
CA ALA A 72 -1.91 -11.60 1.93
C ALA A 72 -2.20 -11.44 3.44
N LEU A 73 -2.53 -10.22 3.88
CA LEU A 73 -2.96 -9.90 5.25
C LEU A 73 -4.48 -9.97 5.43
N LYS A 74 -5.21 -10.62 4.52
CA LYS A 74 -6.69 -10.75 4.52
C LYS A 74 -7.44 -9.42 4.39
N LEU A 75 -6.78 -8.36 3.89
CA LEU A 75 -7.39 -7.09 3.52
C LEU A 75 -7.41 -6.97 1.99
N GLU A 76 -8.36 -7.67 1.38
CA GLU A 76 -8.49 -7.67 -0.07
C GLU A 76 -9.20 -6.40 -0.56
N LEU A 77 -8.61 -5.75 -1.55
CA LEU A 77 -9.24 -4.69 -2.33
C LEU A 77 -9.82 -5.34 -3.59
N SER A 78 -11.10 -5.10 -3.87
CA SER A 78 -11.69 -5.55 -5.14
C SER A 78 -11.02 -4.85 -6.32
N GLU A 79 -11.07 -5.48 -7.50
CA GLU A 79 -10.53 -4.89 -8.72
C GLU A 79 -11.20 -3.54 -9.03
N ASP A 80 -12.52 -3.46 -8.89
CA ASP A 80 -13.27 -2.21 -9.05
C ASP A 80 -12.77 -1.12 -8.10
N LEU A 81 -12.55 -1.45 -6.82
CA LEU A 81 -12.04 -0.49 -5.85
C LEU A 81 -10.63 -0.01 -6.22
N LEU A 82 -9.78 -0.91 -6.72
CA LEU A 82 -8.42 -0.58 -7.14
C LEU A 82 -8.43 0.33 -8.37
N VAL A 83 -9.31 0.08 -9.35
CA VAL A 83 -9.49 0.91 -10.54
C VAL A 83 -9.94 2.32 -10.15
N HIS A 84 -10.97 2.43 -9.31
CA HIS A 84 -11.43 3.73 -8.81
C HIS A 84 -10.35 4.43 -7.98
N PHE A 85 -9.60 3.70 -7.15
CA PHE A 85 -8.50 4.24 -6.37
C PHE A 85 -7.42 4.87 -7.27
N ILE A 86 -7.01 4.16 -8.32
CA ILE A 86 -6.03 4.67 -9.29
C ILE A 86 -6.59 5.93 -9.96
N LEU A 87 -7.83 5.90 -10.46
CA LEU A 87 -8.46 7.05 -11.12
C LEU A 87 -8.50 8.30 -10.22
N ILE A 88 -8.89 8.18 -8.95
CA ILE A 88 -8.91 9.35 -8.04
C ILE A 88 -7.50 9.87 -7.76
N SER A 89 -6.50 8.99 -7.71
CA SER A 89 -5.10 9.35 -7.43
C SER A 89 -4.37 10.05 -8.58
N LEU A 90 -4.91 10.00 -9.80
CA LEU A 90 -4.32 10.67 -10.95
C LEU A 90 -4.40 12.20 -10.82
N PRO A 91 -3.37 12.94 -11.28
CA PRO A 91 -3.32 14.39 -11.18
C PRO A 91 -4.33 15.10 -12.10
N ALA A 92 -4.51 16.41 -11.89
CA ALA A 92 -5.56 17.19 -12.55
C ALA A 92 -5.49 17.26 -14.09
N HIS A 93 -4.32 17.09 -14.70
CA HIS A 93 -4.23 17.07 -16.18
C HIS A 93 -4.84 15.81 -16.80
N PHE A 94 -5.12 14.76 -16.03
CA PHE A 94 -5.94 13.61 -16.44
C PHE A 94 -7.46 13.88 -16.28
N MET A 95 -7.90 15.13 -16.10
CA MET A 95 -9.32 15.42 -15.84
C MET A 95 -10.23 14.92 -16.97
N GLN A 96 -9.85 15.14 -18.23
CA GLN A 96 -10.65 14.69 -19.37
C GLN A 96 -10.78 13.16 -19.41
N PHE A 97 -9.67 12.46 -19.16
CA PHE A 97 -9.64 11.00 -19.02
C PHE A 97 -10.61 10.48 -17.94
N LYS A 98 -10.63 11.11 -16.76
CA LYS A 98 -11.56 10.74 -15.68
C LYS A 98 -13.03 10.96 -16.09
N VAL A 99 -13.32 12.06 -16.80
CA VAL A 99 -14.66 12.32 -17.32
C VAL A 99 -15.06 11.25 -18.33
N SER A 100 -14.17 10.88 -19.25
CA SER A 100 -14.42 9.80 -20.21
C SER A 100 -14.75 8.48 -19.52
N TYR A 101 -13.99 8.08 -18.50
CA TYR A 101 -14.30 6.89 -17.69
C TYR A 101 -15.70 6.97 -17.07
N ASN A 102 -16.04 8.09 -16.41
CA ASN A 102 -17.33 8.25 -15.74
C ASN A 102 -18.54 8.23 -16.70
N THR A 103 -18.32 8.49 -17.99
CA THR A 103 -19.39 8.40 -19.01
C THR A 103 -19.59 7.00 -19.57
N LEU A 104 -18.66 6.07 -19.33
CA LEU A 104 -18.81 4.68 -19.71
C LEU A 104 -19.77 3.97 -18.75
N LYS A 105 -20.63 3.11 -19.30
CA LYS A 105 -21.52 2.26 -18.49
C LYS A 105 -20.79 1.05 -17.90
N ASP A 106 -19.76 0.59 -18.58
CA ASP A 106 -19.00 -0.59 -18.20
C ASP A 106 -17.77 -0.19 -17.37
N THR A 107 -17.44 -0.99 -16.37
CA THR A 107 -16.20 -0.83 -15.58
C THR A 107 -15.02 -1.38 -16.36
N TRP A 108 -13.86 -0.73 -16.22
CA TRP A 108 -12.62 -1.26 -16.79
C TRP A 108 -11.99 -2.29 -15.87
N SER A 109 -11.44 -3.34 -16.45
CA SER A 109 -10.44 -4.17 -15.79
C SER A 109 -9.16 -3.36 -15.53
N LEU A 110 -8.32 -3.85 -14.61
CA LEU A 110 -7.04 -3.22 -14.32
C LEU A 110 -6.13 -3.16 -15.57
N ASN A 111 -6.19 -4.16 -16.44
CA ASN A 111 -5.40 -4.20 -17.66
C ASN A 111 -5.84 -3.15 -18.67
N GLU A 112 -7.15 -2.95 -18.84
CA GLU A 112 -7.71 -1.91 -19.68
C GLU A 112 -7.32 -0.53 -19.14
N LEU A 113 -7.48 -0.31 -17.82
CA LEU A 113 -7.05 0.93 -17.18
C LEU A 113 -5.57 1.24 -17.44
N ILE A 114 -4.68 0.25 -17.33
CA ILE A 114 -3.25 0.42 -17.63
C ILE A 114 -3.05 0.88 -19.07
N SER A 115 -3.71 0.21 -20.04
CA SER A 115 -3.59 0.56 -21.45
C SER A 115 -4.06 1.99 -21.73
N GLN A 116 -5.22 2.36 -21.18
CA GLN A 116 -5.84 3.67 -21.36
C GLN A 116 -5.00 4.78 -20.70
N CYS A 117 -4.46 4.52 -19.51
CA CYS A 117 -3.55 5.44 -18.81
C CYS A 117 -2.25 5.70 -19.58
N VAL A 118 -1.64 4.66 -20.17
CA VAL A 118 -0.40 4.80 -20.97
C VAL A 118 -0.67 5.65 -22.21
N GLN A 119 -1.75 5.37 -22.93
CA GLN A 119 -2.13 6.14 -24.11
C GLN A 119 -2.41 7.61 -23.78
N GLU A 120 -3.08 7.88 -22.66
CA GLU A 120 -3.34 9.24 -22.20
C GLU A 120 -2.07 9.97 -21.76
N GLU A 121 -1.13 9.27 -21.10
CA GLU A 121 0.19 9.82 -20.77
C GLU A 121 0.98 10.24 -22.02
N GLU A 122 1.00 9.40 -23.06
CA GLU A 122 1.64 9.72 -24.35
C GLU A 122 0.99 10.92 -25.06
N ARG A 123 -0.34 11.05 -24.96
CA ARG A 123 -1.09 12.19 -25.53
C ARG A 123 -0.77 13.52 -24.84
N LEU A 124 -0.42 13.47 -23.56
CA LEU A 124 -0.17 14.64 -22.72
C LEU A 124 1.30 15.09 -22.71
N GLN A 125 2.21 14.30 -23.29
CA GLN A 125 3.62 14.65 -23.53
C GLN A 125 3.76 15.59 -24.72
#